data_AF-A0A8T6LP97-F1
#
_entry.id   AF-A0A8T6LP97-F1
#
_cell.length_a   1.000
_cell.length_b   1.000
_cell.length_c   1.000
_cell.angle_alpha   90.00
_cell.angle_beta   90.00
_cell.angle_gamma   90.00
#
_symmetry.space_group_name_H-M   'P 1'
#
loop_
_entity.id
_entity.type
_entity.pdbx_description
1 polymer ?
#
loop_
_entity_poly.entity_id
_entity_poly.type
_entity_poly.pdbx_seq_one_letter_code
_entity_poly.pdbx_strand_id
1 'polypeptide(L)'
;MDRTVKISVTAGDVDIDLDGSTVEIEEMLALLRQDDTWSLMINRLQVAKKSALKAAIAAAKASGLPERGSAFTTLVDSCSLKRKPDQVLGAIHYLREIEGVMDSPPRVINQLFEDAGMESPGNLSLYLNRLRERNFLIIPNASDDKNRFAVLSEEGRAHLDKRSSK
;
A
#
# COMPACT_ATOMS: atom_id res chain seq x y z
N MET A 1 6.20 -22.49 41.86
CA MET A 1 6.98 -21.44 41.20
C MET A 1 6.02 -20.77 40.24
N ASP A 2 5.52 -19.60 40.60
CA ASP A 2 4.65 -18.84 39.69
C ASP A 2 5.47 -18.42 38.49
N ARG A 3 4.94 -18.70 37.31
CA ARG A 3 5.62 -18.48 36.04
C ARG A 3 5.35 -17.04 35.64
N THR A 4 6.30 -16.16 35.92
CA THR A 4 6.24 -14.78 35.44
C THR A 4 6.49 -14.74 33.93
N VAL A 5 5.77 -13.85 33.27
CA VAL A 5 5.81 -13.62 31.82
C VAL A 5 6.12 -12.14 31.62
N LYS A 6 6.87 -11.83 30.56
CA LYS A 6 7.23 -10.46 30.22
C LYS A 6 6.88 -10.18 28.76
N ILE A 7 6.20 -9.08 28.48
CA ILE A 7 5.85 -8.60 27.14
C ILE A 7 6.39 -7.19 26.99
N SER A 8 7.23 -6.95 25.98
CA SER A 8 7.73 -5.62 25.62
C SER A 8 7.41 -5.30 24.16
N VAL A 9 6.87 -4.12 23.90
CA VAL A 9 6.55 -3.61 22.55
C VAL A 9 6.94 -2.14 22.48
N THR A 10 7.85 -1.81 21.57
CA THR A 10 8.32 -0.44 21.35
C THR A 10 8.03 -0.01 19.91
N ALA A 11 7.33 1.11 19.74
CA ALA A 11 7.00 1.70 18.44
C ALA A 11 7.05 3.23 18.50
N GLY A 12 8.14 3.83 18.00
CA GLY A 12 8.33 5.28 18.03
C GLY A 12 8.59 5.79 19.45
N ASP A 13 7.75 6.69 19.95
CA ASP A 13 7.75 7.23 21.31
C ASP A 13 6.94 6.39 22.31
N VAL A 14 6.27 5.34 21.83
CA VAL A 14 5.44 4.47 22.67
C VAL A 14 6.24 3.24 23.07
N ASP A 15 6.31 3.01 24.38
CA ASP A 15 6.94 1.83 24.97
C ASP A 15 5.94 1.16 25.92
N ILE A 16 5.65 -0.11 25.68
CA ILE A 16 4.81 -0.95 26.54
C ILE A 16 5.71 -2.02 27.12
N ASP A 17 5.90 -2.00 28.44
CA ASP A 17 6.57 -3.06 29.19
C ASP A 17 5.60 -3.61 30.23
N LEU A 18 5.25 -4.88 30.09
CA LEU A 18 4.36 -5.62 31.00
C LEU A 18 5.13 -6.79 31.60
N ASP A 19 5.09 -6.92 32.92
CA ASP A 19 5.70 -8.00 33.68
C ASP A 19 4.71 -8.45 34.76
N GLY A 20 4.51 -9.76 34.90
CA GLY A 20 3.58 -10.31 35.87
C GLY A 20 3.26 -11.77 35.62
N SER A 21 2.30 -12.29 36.39
CA SER A 21 1.70 -13.59 36.12
C SER A 21 0.88 -13.56 34.82
N THR A 22 0.59 -14.73 34.25
CA THR A 22 -0.24 -14.84 33.04
C THR A 22 -1.61 -14.17 33.19
N VAL A 23 -2.23 -14.24 34.37
CA VAL A 23 -3.55 -13.65 34.63
C VAL A 23 -3.45 -12.12 34.67
N GLU A 24 -2.46 -11.57 35.37
CA GLU A 24 -2.23 -10.12 35.44
C GLU A 24 -1.95 -9.53 34.05
N ILE A 25 -1.17 -10.24 33.22
CA ILE A 25 -0.90 -9.79 31.86
C ILE A 25 -2.15 -9.83 30.98
N GLU A 26 -3.00 -10.85 31.11
CA GLU A 26 -4.26 -10.91 30.37
C GLU A 26 -5.19 -9.74 30.72
N GLU A 27 -5.28 -9.37 32.00
CA GLU A 27 -6.05 -8.21 32.45
C GLU A 27 -5.46 -6.89 31.95
N MET A 28 -4.14 -6.72 32.03
CA MET A 28 -3.45 -5.53 31.50
C MET A 28 -3.61 -5.40 29.98
N LEU A 29 -3.53 -6.51 29.24
CA LEU A 29 -3.76 -6.53 27.79
C LEU A 29 -5.21 -6.22 27.43
N ALA A 30 -6.18 -6.66 28.23
CA ALA A 30 -7.60 -6.33 28.03
C ALA A 30 -7.86 -4.83 28.22
N LEU A 31 -7.25 -4.21 29.23
CA LEU A 31 -7.30 -2.76 29.44
C LEU A 31 -6.67 -2.00 28.28
N LEU A 32 -5.48 -2.41 27.83
CA LEU A 32 -4.82 -1.80 26.68
C LEU A 32 -5.60 -1.95 25.37
N ARG A 33 -6.43 -3.01 25.21
CA ARG A 33 -7.33 -3.17 24.06
C ARG A 33 -8.57 -2.29 24.12
N GLN A 34 -9.08 -2.02 25.32
CA GLN A 34 -10.19 -1.08 25.50
C GLN A 34 -9.73 0.36 25.32
N ASP A 35 -8.49 0.65 25.66
CA ASP A 35 -7.86 1.92 25.39
C ASP A 35 -7.48 2.02 23.91
N ASP A 36 -7.71 3.17 23.28
CA ASP A 36 -7.42 3.40 21.85
C ASP A 36 -5.91 3.36 21.51
N THR A 37 -5.07 2.99 22.48
CA THR A 37 -3.61 2.94 22.44
C THR A 37 -3.07 2.07 21.28
N TRP A 38 -3.65 0.89 21.03
CA TRP A 38 -3.26 0.04 19.88
C TRP A 38 -3.64 0.68 18.54
N SER A 39 -4.86 1.19 18.44
CA SER A 39 -5.37 1.87 17.25
C SER A 39 -4.54 3.11 16.94
N LEU A 40 -4.14 3.86 17.96
CA LEU A 40 -3.26 5.03 17.86
C LEU A 40 -1.86 4.64 17.38
N MET A 41 -1.26 3.59 17.94
CA MET A 41 0.05 3.09 17.50
C MET A 41 0.05 2.64 16.05
N ILE A 42 -0.94 1.84 15.63
CA ILE A 42 -1.06 1.38 14.24
C ILE A 42 -1.24 2.58 13.30
N ASN A 43 -2.09 3.55 13.66
CA ASN A 43 -2.26 4.77 12.88
C ASN A 43 -0.95 5.58 12.79
N ARG A 44 -0.20 5.75 13.89
CA ARG A 44 1.10 6.44 13.90
C ARG A 44 2.12 5.74 13.00
N LEU A 45 2.22 4.41 13.06
CA LEU A 45 3.06 3.60 12.18
C LEU A 45 2.67 3.76 10.70
N GLN A 46 1.37 3.76 10.39
CA GLN A 46 0.89 3.97 9.03
C GLN A 46 1.19 5.39 8.53
N VAL A 47 1.03 6.41 9.37
CA VAL A 47 1.37 7.80 9.04
C VAL A 47 2.88 7.96 8.83
N ALA A 48 3.70 7.37 9.70
CA ALA A 48 5.16 7.36 9.56
C ALA A 48 5.60 6.67 8.27
N LYS A 49 5.03 5.49 7.95
CA LYS A 49 5.27 4.79 6.67
C LYS A 49 4.90 5.68 5.48
N LYS A 50 3.71 6.28 5.48
CA LYS A 50 3.26 7.18 4.40
C LYS A 50 4.15 8.42 4.28
N SER A 51 4.60 8.98 5.40
CA SER A 51 5.50 10.13 5.44
C SER A 51 6.88 9.79 4.89
N ALA A 52 7.46 8.66 5.32
CA ALA A 52 8.73 8.16 4.81
C ALA A 52 8.66 7.86 3.30
N LEU A 53 7.55 7.26 2.85
CA LEU A 53 7.30 7.01 1.43
C LEU A 53 7.20 8.32 0.64
N LYS A 54 6.42 9.30 1.12
CA LYS A 54 6.33 10.64 0.51
C LYS A 54 7.68 11.37 0.48
N ALA A 55 8.47 11.26 1.55
CA ALA A 55 9.80 11.87 1.63
C ALA A 55 10.77 11.21 0.65
N ALA A 56 10.74 9.87 0.53
CA ALA A 56 11.52 9.15 -0.46
C ALA A 56 11.11 9.53 -1.90
N ILE A 57 9.81 9.69 -2.16
CA ILE A 57 9.28 10.15 -3.45
C ILE A 57 9.70 11.61 -3.73
N ALA A 58 9.65 12.49 -2.73
CA ALA A 58 10.04 13.89 -2.87
C ALA A 58 11.56 14.04 -3.08
N ALA A 59 12.36 13.25 -2.36
CA ALA A 59 13.81 13.17 -2.56
C ALA A 59 14.16 12.64 -3.95
N ALA A 60 13.46 11.60 -4.42
CA ALA A 60 13.58 11.08 -5.78
C ALA A 60 13.19 12.14 -6.83
N LYS A 61 12.12 12.92 -6.60
CA LYS A 61 11.75 14.05 -7.47
C LYS A 61 12.81 15.15 -7.50
N ALA A 62 13.43 15.46 -6.36
CA ALA A 62 14.43 16.51 -6.21
C ALA A 62 15.82 16.13 -6.75
N SER A 63 16.18 14.84 -6.73
CA SER A 63 17.46 14.34 -7.25
C SER A 63 17.51 14.24 -8.78
N GLY A 64 16.41 14.58 -9.48
CA GLY A 64 16.11 14.00 -10.78
C GLY A 64 15.74 12.53 -10.54
N LEU A 65 14.50 12.18 -10.87
CA LEU A 65 13.94 10.84 -10.64
C LEU A 65 14.99 9.74 -10.90
N PRO A 66 15.09 8.68 -10.06
CA PRO A 66 15.29 7.36 -10.66
C PRO A 66 14.21 7.27 -11.72
N GLU A 67 14.58 7.18 -13.00
CA GLU A 67 13.66 7.27 -14.14
C GLU A 67 12.33 6.64 -13.79
N ARG A 68 11.21 7.36 -13.95
CA ARG A 68 9.84 6.97 -13.56
C ARG A 68 9.54 5.48 -13.71
N GLY A 69 10.09 4.89 -14.77
CA GLY A 69 10.16 3.47 -14.99
C GLY A 69 10.81 2.65 -13.89
N SER A 70 12.07 2.91 -13.53
CA SER A 70 12.82 2.19 -12.48
C SER A 70 12.08 2.11 -11.12
N ALA A 71 11.40 3.18 -10.72
CA ALA A 71 10.58 3.19 -9.50
C ALA A 71 9.36 2.27 -9.65
N PHE A 72 8.71 2.28 -10.81
CA PHE A 72 7.63 1.36 -11.12
C PHE A 72 8.11 -0.10 -11.23
N THR A 73 9.26 -0.36 -11.85
CA THR A 73 9.89 -1.68 -11.94
C THR A 73 10.19 -2.24 -10.54
N THR A 74 10.76 -1.41 -9.66
CA THR A 74 11.01 -1.80 -8.26
C THR A 74 9.73 -2.22 -7.55
N LEU A 75 8.62 -1.50 -7.77
CA LEU A 75 7.31 -1.87 -7.22
C LEU A 75 6.82 -3.21 -7.79
N VAL A 76 6.89 -3.39 -9.11
CA VAL A 76 6.50 -4.63 -9.80
C VAL A 76 7.28 -5.83 -9.27
N ASP A 77 8.59 -5.67 -9.09
CA ASP A 77 9.48 -6.73 -8.60
C ASP A 77 9.24 -7.04 -7.13
N SER A 78 9.16 -6.01 -6.27
CA SER A 78 8.90 -6.16 -4.83
C SER A 78 7.56 -6.83 -4.53
N CYS A 79 6.56 -6.59 -5.37
CA CYS A 79 5.22 -7.18 -5.23
C CYS A 79 5.04 -8.43 -6.10
N SER A 80 6.10 -8.97 -6.69
CA SER A 80 6.06 -10.18 -7.53
C SER A 80 4.92 -10.16 -8.58
N LEU A 81 4.69 -9.01 -9.22
CA LEU A 81 3.58 -8.77 -10.15
C LEU A 81 3.88 -9.35 -11.53
N LYS A 82 3.81 -10.68 -11.65
CA LYS A 82 4.18 -11.40 -12.88
C LYS A 82 3.15 -11.32 -14.01
N ARG A 83 1.86 -11.19 -13.69
CA ARG A 83 0.77 -11.23 -14.68
C ARG A 83 0.36 -9.83 -15.08
N LYS A 84 -0.01 -9.62 -16.36
CA LYS A 84 -0.47 -8.31 -16.87
C LYS A 84 -1.59 -7.66 -16.05
N PRO A 85 -2.66 -8.37 -15.61
CA PRO A 85 -3.67 -7.77 -14.73
C PRO A 85 -3.08 -7.22 -13.42
N ASP A 86 -2.15 -7.95 -12.81
CA ASP A 86 -1.51 -7.54 -11.56
C ASP A 86 -0.56 -6.35 -11.79
N GLN A 87 0.15 -6.32 -12.92
CA GLN A 87 0.98 -5.17 -13.32
C GLN A 87 0.13 -3.92 -13.58
N VAL A 88 -1.04 -4.06 -14.23
CA VAL A 88 -1.98 -2.95 -14.44
C VAL A 88 -2.52 -2.45 -13.09
N LEU A 89 -2.86 -3.35 -12.16
CA LEU A 89 -3.28 -2.97 -10.81
C LEU A 89 -2.17 -2.21 -10.06
N GLY A 90 -0.93 -2.69 -10.17
CA GLY A 90 0.26 -2.02 -9.62
C GLY A 90 0.51 -0.64 -10.25
N ALA A 91 0.28 -0.49 -11.56
CA ALA A 91 0.40 0.80 -12.26
C ALA A 91 -0.61 1.82 -11.74
N ILE A 92 -1.86 1.41 -11.52
CA ILE A 92 -2.87 2.29 -10.91
C ILE A 92 -2.46 2.66 -9.49
N HIS A 93 -1.98 1.71 -8.69
CA HIS A 93 -1.50 1.99 -7.33
C HIS A 93 -0.35 3.02 -7.34
N TYR A 94 0.64 2.82 -8.21
CA TYR A 94 1.77 3.72 -8.36
C TYR A 94 1.32 5.13 -8.77
N LEU A 95 0.50 5.27 -9.80
CA LEU A 95 0.03 6.58 -10.25
C LEU A 95 -0.76 7.32 -9.16
N ARG A 96 -1.62 6.62 -8.40
CA ARG A 96 -2.49 7.24 -7.40
C ARG A 96 -1.79 7.56 -6.09
N GLU A 97 -1.11 6.57 -5.52
CA GLU A 97 -0.59 6.66 -4.15
C GLU A 97 0.85 7.17 -4.09
N ILE A 98 1.62 6.94 -5.16
CA ILE A 98 3.05 7.33 -5.24
C ILE A 98 3.18 8.65 -6.01
N GLU A 99 2.65 8.72 -7.23
CA GLU A 99 2.76 9.96 -8.02
C GLU A 99 1.72 11.03 -7.67
N GLY A 100 0.58 10.63 -7.10
CA GLY A 100 -0.55 11.54 -6.83
C GLY A 100 -1.33 11.97 -8.08
N VAL A 101 -1.15 11.26 -9.20
CA VAL A 101 -1.83 11.52 -10.47
C VAL A 101 -3.18 10.82 -10.43
N MET A 102 -4.28 11.58 -10.36
CA MET A 102 -5.65 11.04 -10.33
C MET A 102 -6.25 10.82 -11.72
N ASP A 103 -5.91 11.67 -12.69
CA ASP A 103 -6.32 11.52 -14.07
C ASP A 103 -5.25 10.79 -14.88
N SER A 104 -5.44 9.50 -15.12
CA SER A 104 -4.52 8.69 -15.91
C SER A 104 -5.26 8.03 -17.09
N PRO A 105 -5.36 8.70 -18.25
CA PRO A 105 -5.87 8.07 -19.46
C PRO A 105 -4.95 6.93 -19.90
N PRO A 106 -5.40 6.03 -20.80
CA PRO A 106 -4.60 4.88 -21.25
C PRO A 106 -3.18 5.21 -21.70
N ARG A 107 -2.99 6.39 -22.31
CA ARG A 107 -1.68 6.91 -22.77
C ARG A 107 -0.69 7.06 -21.62
N VAL A 108 -1.14 7.59 -20.47
CA VAL A 108 -0.29 7.80 -19.28
C VAL A 108 0.11 6.48 -18.65
N ILE A 109 -0.81 5.51 -18.63
CA ILE A 109 -0.52 4.16 -18.12
C ILE A 109 0.47 3.47 -19.05
N ASN A 110 0.26 3.51 -20.37
CA ASN A 110 1.19 2.91 -21.33
C ASN A 110 2.58 3.54 -21.25
N GLN A 111 2.66 4.86 -21.14
CA GLN A 111 3.94 5.55 -20.97
C GLN A 111 4.68 5.05 -19.72
N LEU A 112 3.98 4.77 -18.61
CA LEU A 112 4.62 4.23 -17.41
C LEU A 112 5.25 2.84 -17.65
N PHE A 113 4.61 1.99 -18.45
CA PHE A 113 5.20 0.69 -18.84
C PHE A 113 6.41 0.88 -19.76
N GLU A 114 6.32 1.81 -20.73
CA GLU A 114 7.42 2.13 -21.65
C GLU A 114 8.63 2.70 -20.90
N ASP A 115 8.40 3.67 -20.00
CA ASP A 115 9.42 4.26 -19.13
C ASP A 115 10.13 3.18 -18.32
N ALA A 116 9.41 2.12 -17.91
CA ALA A 116 9.93 0.97 -17.16
C ALA A 116 10.61 -0.10 -18.01
N GLY A 117 10.70 0.08 -19.33
CA GLY A 117 11.19 -0.95 -20.25
C GLY A 117 10.33 -2.21 -20.27
N MET A 118 9.06 -2.11 -19.85
CA MET A 118 8.11 -3.21 -19.78
C MET A 118 7.19 -3.20 -21.00
N GLU A 119 6.80 -4.40 -21.45
CA GLU A 119 5.81 -4.52 -22.51
C GLU A 119 4.46 -3.88 -22.09
N SER A 120 3.89 -3.04 -22.95
CA SER A 120 2.58 -2.46 -22.70
C SER A 120 1.52 -3.56 -22.54
N PRO A 121 0.53 -3.38 -21.64
CA PRO A 121 -0.57 -4.33 -21.48
C PRO A 121 -1.49 -4.43 -22.71
N GLY A 122 -1.38 -3.54 -23.71
CA GLY A 122 -2.25 -3.56 -24.89
C GLY A 122 -3.66 -3.10 -24.55
N ASN A 123 -4.63 -4.01 -24.44
CA ASN A 123 -6.03 -3.65 -24.18
C ASN A 123 -6.27 -3.28 -22.70
N LEU A 124 -5.87 -2.06 -22.32
CA LEU A 124 -6.02 -1.54 -20.96
C LEU A 124 -7.47 -1.52 -20.47
N SER A 125 -8.43 -1.14 -21.32
CA SER A 125 -9.84 -1.10 -20.95
C SER A 125 -10.35 -2.47 -20.51
N LEU A 126 -9.94 -3.55 -21.19
CA LEU A 126 -10.28 -4.91 -20.79
C LEU A 126 -9.72 -5.27 -19.41
N TYR A 127 -8.47 -4.94 -19.12
CA TYR A 127 -7.87 -5.22 -17.80
C TYR A 127 -8.53 -4.41 -16.70
N LEU A 128 -8.77 -3.11 -16.92
CA LEU A 128 -9.41 -2.24 -15.95
C LEU A 128 -10.83 -2.73 -15.63
N ASN A 129 -11.60 -3.12 -16.66
CA ASN A 129 -12.95 -3.67 -16.47
C ASN A 129 -12.91 -4.99 -15.68
N ARG A 130 -12.01 -5.93 -16.03
CA ARG A 130 -11.87 -7.20 -15.30
C ARG A 130 -11.43 -7.02 -13.85
N LEU A 131 -10.58 -6.03 -13.58
CA LEU A 131 -10.17 -5.69 -12.22
C LEU A 131 -11.33 -5.07 -11.42
N ARG A 132 -12.16 -4.25 -12.06
CA ARG A 132 -13.40 -3.73 -11.48
C ARG A 132 -14.42 -4.83 -11.19
N GLU A 133 -14.65 -5.74 -12.13
CA GLU A 133 -15.55 -6.90 -11.96
C GLU A 133 -15.13 -7.80 -10.77
N ARG A 134 -13.83 -7.79 -10.43
CA ARG A 134 -13.28 -8.50 -9.26
C ARG A 134 -13.26 -7.65 -7.98
N ASN A 135 -13.86 -6.47 -8.00
CA ASN A 135 -13.85 -5.49 -6.92
C ASN A 135 -12.44 -5.06 -6.49
N PHE A 136 -11.43 -5.10 -7.37
CA PHE A 136 -10.08 -4.61 -7.06
C PHE A 136 -9.90 -3.13 -7.39
N LEU A 137 -10.76 -2.61 -8.25
CA LEU A 137 -10.80 -1.20 -8.62
C LEU A 137 -12.21 -0.66 -8.40
N ILE A 138 -12.28 0.59 -7.94
CA ILE A 138 -13.50 1.38 -7.86
C ILE A 138 -13.31 2.67 -8.65
N ILE A 139 -14.41 3.23 -9.14
CA ILE A 139 -14.42 4.56 -9.75
C ILE A 139 -15.13 5.50 -8.78
N PRO A 140 -14.47 6.56 -8.30
CA PRO A 140 -15.11 7.52 -7.40
C PRO A 140 -16.35 8.15 -8.06
N ASN A 141 -17.45 8.30 -7.32
CA ASN A 141 -18.76 8.75 -7.80
C ASN A 141 -18.76 10.12 -8.53
N ALA A 142 -17.74 10.95 -8.32
CA ALA A 142 -17.58 12.25 -8.99
C ALA A 142 -16.98 12.15 -10.40
N SER A 143 -16.58 10.95 -10.82
CA SER A 143 -16.02 10.68 -12.14
C SER A 143 -17.07 9.95 -12.96
N ASP A 144 -17.34 10.36 -14.22
CA ASP A 144 -18.38 9.81 -15.12
C ASP A 144 -18.19 8.31 -15.49
N ASP A 145 -18.00 7.42 -14.52
CA ASP A 145 -17.66 6.00 -14.66
C ASP A 145 -16.44 5.73 -15.57
N LYS A 146 -15.54 6.71 -15.70
CA LYS A 146 -14.38 6.63 -16.59
C LYS A 146 -13.21 5.92 -15.92
N ASN A 147 -12.75 4.83 -16.54
CA ASN A 147 -11.58 4.04 -16.12
C ASN A 147 -10.30 4.87 -15.85
N ARG A 148 -10.18 6.07 -16.43
CA ARG A 148 -9.04 6.98 -16.22
C ARG A 148 -8.89 7.47 -14.78
N PHE A 149 -9.97 7.42 -13.99
CA PHE A 149 -10.01 7.82 -12.58
C PHE A 149 -10.12 6.63 -11.63
N ALA A 150 -9.98 5.40 -12.12
CA ALA A 150 -10.03 4.22 -11.27
C ALA A 150 -8.98 4.32 -10.16
N VAL A 151 -9.38 3.90 -8.96
CA VAL A 151 -8.52 3.77 -7.78
C VAL A 151 -8.66 2.37 -7.19
N LEU A 152 -7.68 1.93 -6.41
CA LEU A 152 -7.78 0.64 -5.74
C LEU A 152 -8.87 0.66 -4.67
N SER A 153 -9.64 -0.42 -4.63
CA SER A 153 -10.49 -0.75 -3.48
C SER A 153 -9.64 -1.27 -2.31
N GLU A 154 -10.29 -1.53 -1.18
CA GLU A 154 -9.66 -2.22 -0.06
C GLU A 154 -9.20 -3.63 -0.44
N GLU A 155 -10.01 -4.37 -1.21
CA GLU A 155 -9.67 -5.71 -1.69
C GLU A 155 -8.49 -5.68 -2.67
N GLY A 156 -8.44 -4.68 -3.55
CA GLY A 156 -7.33 -4.49 -4.49
C GLY A 156 -6.01 -4.19 -3.76
N ARG A 157 -6.05 -3.36 -2.71
CA ARG A 157 -4.89 -3.08 -1.85
C ARG A 157 -4.44 -4.34 -1.11
N ALA A 158 -5.37 -5.05 -0.46
CA ALA A 158 -5.07 -6.29 0.23
C ALA A 158 -4.49 -7.37 -0.70
N HIS A 159 -4.92 -7.41 -1.97
CA HIS A 159 -4.35 -8.31 -2.97
C HIS A 159 -2.90 -7.98 -3.31
N LEU A 160 -2.55 -6.70 -3.43
CA LEU A 160 -1.15 -6.28 -3.63
C LEU A 160 -0.29 -6.58 -2.39
N ASP A 161 -0.79 -6.27 -1.19
CA ASP A 161 -0.07 -6.50 0.07
C ASP A 161 0.24 -7.99 0.30
N LYS A 162 -0.69 -8.89 -0.05
CA LYS A 162 -0.45 -10.35 -0.01
C LYS A 162 0.66 -10.83 -0.93
N ARG A 163 1.01 -10.04 -1.96
CA ARG A 163 2.05 -10.39 -2.92
C ARG A 163 3.41 -9.77 -2.59
N SER A 164 3.44 -8.68 -1.83
CA SER A 164 4.68 -8.08 -1.33
C SER A 164 5.25 -8.80 -0.11
N SER A 165 4.42 -9.59 0.60
CA SER A 165 4.84 -10.39 1.76
C SER A 165 5.38 -11.78 1.42
N LYS A 166 5.53 -12.11 0.14
CA LYS A 166 6.11 -13.37 -0.35
C LYS A 166 7.52 -13.15 -0.87
#